data_AF-T0LQ12-F1
#
_entry.id   AF-T0LQ12-F1
#
_cell.length_a   1.000
_cell.length_b   1.000
_cell.length_c   1.000
_cell.angle_alpha   90.00
_cell.angle_beta   90.00
_cell.angle_gamma   90.00
#
_symmetry.space_group_name_H-M   'P 1'
#
loop_
_entity.id
_entity.type
_entity.pdbx_description
1 polymer ?
#
loop_
_entity_poly.entity_id
_entity_poly.type
_entity_poly.pdbx_seq_one_letter_code
_entity_poly.pdbx_strand_id
1 'polypeptide(L)'
;MSTTGIFAALSVICLAAAQSANSDAIFNDRIAPAAEVIAANAAASDIDYLDFETSQLTDGVLANLTSYGIGDASVFDFGNEGDMTGKRAARSCKVFPGDSAWPSSTTWSLFDLLTGSALVDGIPSAAVCYKDWPQYDEAKCAEITAKWASPSYQ
;
A
#
# COMPACT_ATOMS: atom_id res chain seq x y z
N MET A 1 -12.01 -12.78 68.23
CA MET A 1 -12.68 -13.61 67.20
C MET A 1 -13.29 -12.64 66.19
N SER A 2 -12.52 -12.14 65.23
CA SER A 2 -12.20 -12.73 63.92
C SER A 2 -13.41 -12.81 62.98
N THR A 3 -13.51 -11.83 62.08
CA THR A 3 -14.15 -11.87 60.74
C THR A 3 -13.47 -10.75 59.91
N THR A 4 -12.50 -11.02 59.02
CA THR A 4 -12.63 -11.22 57.55
C THR A 4 -13.68 -10.29 56.93
N GLY A 5 -13.40 -9.33 56.04
CA GLY A 5 -12.48 -9.29 54.90
C GLY A 5 -13.32 -9.07 53.63
N ILE A 6 -12.91 -8.16 52.74
CA ILE A 6 -13.10 -8.12 51.26
C ILE A 6 -12.61 -6.74 50.80
N PHE A 7 -11.44 -6.69 50.16
CA PHE A 7 -11.01 -5.55 49.35
C PHE A 7 -11.53 -5.78 47.94
N ALA A 8 -12.46 -4.95 47.48
CA ALA A 8 -12.92 -4.95 46.10
C ALA A 8 -11.85 -4.28 45.22
N ALA A 9 -11.10 -5.10 44.49
CA ALA A 9 -10.25 -4.65 43.39
C ALA A 9 -11.13 -4.38 42.17
N LEU A 10 -11.49 -3.10 41.92
CA LEU A 10 -12.08 -2.69 40.65
C LEU A 10 -10.99 -2.26 39.67
N SER A 11 -10.65 -3.23 38.82
CA SER A 11 -10.31 -3.11 37.40
C SER A 11 -9.85 -1.74 36.89
N VAL A 12 -8.53 -1.57 36.79
CA VAL A 12 -7.90 -0.60 35.87
C VAL A 12 -7.64 -1.34 34.56
N ILE A 13 -8.65 -1.46 33.71
CA ILE A 13 -8.45 -1.88 32.31
C ILE A 13 -9.33 -0.98 31.43
N CYS A 14 -8.83 0.21 31.15
CA CYS A 14 -9.31 1.02 30.04
C CYS A 14 -8.20 1.99 29.61
N LEU A 15 -7.14 1.47 28.98
CA LEU A 15 -6.19 2.32 28.24
C LEU A 15 -5.37 1.51 27.21
N ALA A 16 -6.05 0.94 26.22
CA ALA A 16 -5.36 0.35 25.07
C ALA A 16 -6.20 0.52 23.79
N ALA A 17 -6.51 1.76 23.43
CA ALA A 17 -7.06 2.08 22.11
C ALA A 17 -6.56 3.42 21.53
N ALA A 18 -5.73 4.19 22.23
CA ALA A 18 -5.32 5.53 21.80
C ALA A 18 -3.93 5.60 21.14
N GLN A 19 -3.16 4.50 21.09
CA GLN A 19 -1.74 4.56 20.68
C GLN A 19 -1.51 4.38 19.17
N SER A 20 -2.49 3.88 18.41
CA SER A 20 -2.32 3.62 16.97
C SER A 20 -2.43 4.86 16.10
N ALA A 21 -3.26 5.84 16.48
CA ALA A 21 -3.49 7.02 15.63
C ALA A 21 -2.32 8.01 15.64
N ASN A 22 -1.49 7.99 16.69
CA ASN A 22 -0.39 8.95 16.87
C ASN A 22 0.87 8.57 16.09
N SER A 23 1.11 7.27 15.85
CA SER A 23 2.24 6.79 15.04
C SER A 23 2.03 7.07 13.56
N ASP A 24 0.81 6.89 13.06
CA ASP A 24 0.47 7.06 11.64
C ASP A 24 0.55 8.54 11.23
N ALA A 25 0.11 9.45 12.10
CA ALA A 25 0.18 10.89 11.85
C ALA A 25 1.63 11.43 11.81
N ILE A 26 2.52 10.93 12.69
CA ILE A 26 3.94 11.31 12.69
C ILE A 26 4.68 10.70 11.49
N PHE A 27 4.27 9.52 11.05
CA PHE A 27 4.80 8.88 9.85
C PHE A 27 4.44 9.70 8.59
N ASN A 28 3.16 10.03 8.41
CA ASN A 28 2.69 10.83 7.28
C ASN A 28 3.35 12.22 7.20
N ASP A 29 3.60 12.86 8.34
CA ASP A 29 4.25 14.19 8.41
C ASP A 29 5.76 14.14 8.05
N ARG A 30 6.41 12.99 8.23
CA ARG A 30 7.85 12.81 7.91
C ARG A 30 8.12 12.30 6.50
N ILE A 31 7.19 11.56 5.92
CA ILE A 31 7.38 10.89 4.62
C ILE A 31 6.97 11.79 3.46
N ALA A 32 6.22 12.86 3.70
CA ALA A 32 5.84 13.80 2.66
C ALA A 32 7.06 14.49 2.02
N PRO A 33 7.09 14.64 0.67
CA PRO A 33 5.98 14.44 -0.26
C PRO A 33 5.85 12.98 -0.70
N ALA A 34 4.62 12.45 -0.63
CA ALA A 34 4.25 11.08 -1.00
C ALA A 34 4.80 10.70 -2.39
N ALA A 35 4.35 11.41 -3.41
CA ALA A 35 4.93 11.43 -4.75
C ALA A 35 5.34 12.86 -5.10
N GLU A 36 6.40 13.02 -5.88
CA GLU A 36 6.87 14.31 -6.36
C GLU A 36 6.07 14.72 -7.60
N VAL A 37 5.61 15.97 -7.63
CA VAL A 37 4.96 16.54 -8.82
C VAL A 37 6.05 17.08 -9.74
N ILE A 38 6.23 16.41 -10.87
CA ILE A 38 7.17 16.76 -11.92
C ILE A 38 6.48 17.65 -12.96
N ALA A 39 7.23 18.55 -13.59
CA ALA A 39 6.70 19.39 -14.67
C ALA A 39 6.25 18.52 -15.86
N ALA A 40 5.12 18.89 -16.48
CA ALA A 40 4.55 18.13 -17.60
C ALA A 40 5.54 17.96 -18.76
N ASN A 41 6.38 18.95 -19.03
CA ASN A 41 7.37 18.93 -20.10
C ASN A 41 8.72 18.30 -19.73
N ALA A 42 8.82 17.61 -18.58
CA ALA A 42 10.09 17.05 -18.11
C ALA A 42 10.44 15.68 -18.73
N ALA A 43 9.57 15.10 -19.55
CA ALA A 43 9.79 13.79 -20.13
C ALA A 43 10.95 13.78 -21.12
N ALA A 44 11.81 12.77 -21.03
CA ALA A 44 12.95 12.58 -21.95
C ALA A 44 12.53 12.21 -23.39
N SER A 45 11.26 11.88 -23.60
CA SER A 45 10.69 11.51 -24.90
C SER A 45 10.27 12.72 -25.75
N ASP A 46 10.44 13.95 -25.26
CA ASP A 46 9.91 15.19 -25.86
C ASP A 46 8.36 15.21 -26.01
N ILE A 47 7.66 14.36 -25.26
CA ILE A 47 6.20 14.32 -25.18
C ILE A 47 5.80 14.69 -23.75
N ASP A 48 4.92 15.69 -23.61
CA ASP A 48 4.43 16.11 -22.30
C ASP A 48 3.75 14.94 -21.57
N TYR A 49 4.04 14.81 -20.28
CA TYR A 49 3.34 13.92 -19.37
C TYR A 49 1.86 14.25 -19.31
N LEU A 50 1.04 13.21 -19.25
CA LEU A 50 -0.37 13.35 -18.90
C LEU A 50 -0.49 13.84 -17.46
N ASP A 51 -1.64 14.45 -17.11
CA ASP A 51 -1.85 14.97 -15.75
C ASP A 51 -1.59 13.90 -14.67
N PHE A 52 -1.97 12.64 -14.93
CA PHE A 52 -1.75 11.52 -14.02
C PHE A 52 -0.34 10.92 -14.05
N GLU A 53 0.53 11.34 -14.99
CA GLU A 53 1.93 10.92 -15.09
C GLU A 53 2.89 11.91 -14.41
N THR A 54 2.43 13.12 -14.11
CA THR A 54 3.23 14.14 -13.41
C THR A 54 3.51 13.79 -11.95
N SER A 55 2.71 12.92 -11.35
CA SER A 55 2.92 12.42 -9.99
C SER A 55 3.83 11.19 -10.02
N GLN A 56 5.10 11.36 -9.64
CA GLN A 56 6.11 10.30 -9.77
C GLN A 56 6.79 10.01 -8.43
N LEU A 57 7.13 8.74 -8.23
CA LEU A 57 8.06 8.32 -7.19
C LEU A 57 9.49 8.60 -7.71
N THR A 58 10.28 9.36 -6.96
CA THR A 58 11.64 9.76 -7.36
C THR A 58 12.69 9.28 -6.36
N ASP A 59 13.95 9.23 -6.78
CA ASP A 59 15.08 8.91 -5.89
C ASP A 59 15.14 9.86 -4.68
N GLY A 60 14.71 11.11 -4.83
CA GLY A 60 14.65 12.09 -3.74
C GLY A 60 13.68 11.70 -2.63
N VAL A 61 12.50 11.19 -3.00
CA VAL A 61 11.51 10.67 -2.06
C VAL A 61 12.07 9.44 -1.33
N LEU A 62 12.72 8.53 -2.06
CA LEU A 62 13.29 7.29 -1.50
C LEU A 62 14.48 7.52 -0.57
N ALA A 63 15.33 8.51 -0.88
CA ALA A 63 16.46 8.88 -0.04
C ALA A 63 16.03 9.31 1.37
N ASN A 64 14.86 9.95 1.48
CA ASN A 64 14.32 10.39 2.76
C ASN A 64 13.88 9.20 3.63
N LEU A 65 13.29 8.15 3.03
CA LEU A 65 12.87 6.92 3.73
C LEU A 65 14.03 6.21 4.42
N THR A 66 15.15 6.08 3.71
CA THR A 66 16.36 5.45 4.24
C THR A 66 16.86 6.18 5.49
N SER A 67 16.75 7.52 5.50
CA SER A 67 17.15 8.35 6.64
C SER A 67 16.28 8.16 7.88
N TYR A 68 15.01 7.74 7.70
CA TYR A 68 14.07 7.47 8.79
C TYR A 68 14.17 6.05 9.36
N GLY A 69 15.07 5.21 8.83
CA GLY A 69 15.28 3.85 9.34
C GLY A 69 14.08 2.93 9.11
N ILE A 70 13.27 3.21 8.08
CA ILE A 70 12.13 2.38 7.72
C ILE A 70 12.68 1.15 6.99
N GLY A 71 12.52 -0.02 7.61
CA GLY A 71 12.98 -1.29 7.05
C GLY A 71 12.39 -1.55 5.67
N ASP A 72 13.18 -2.21 4.81
CA ASP A 72 12.81 -2.62 3.45
C ASP A 72 12.58 -1.50 2.42
N ALA A 73 13.02 -0.26 2.67
CA ALA A 73 12.93 0.83 1.67
C ALA A 73 13.64 0.49 0.34
N SER A 74 14.64 -0.38 0.36
CA SER A 74 15.34 -0.85 -0.83
C SER A 74 14.47 -1.66 -1.80
N VAL A 75 13.30 -2.12 -1.37
CA VAL A 75 12.31 -2.76 -2.26
C VAL A 75 11.77 -1.77 -3.30
N PHE A 76 11.88 -0.47 -3.04
CA PHE A 76 11.43 0.61 -3.92
C PHE A 76 12.56 1.17 -4.79
N ASP A 77 13.81 0.75 -4.59
CA ASP A 77 14.95 1.27 -5.34
C ASP A 77 14.78 1.05 -6.85
N PHE A 78 15.02 2.11 -7.63
CA PHE A 78 15.06 2.00 -9.08
C PHE A 78 16.29 1.21 -9.53
N GLY A 79 16.13 0.43 -10.60
CA GLY A 79 17.23 -0.37 -11.15
C GLY A 79 18.35 0.51 -11.69
N ASN A 80 19.60 0.19 -11.36
CA ASN A 80 20.78 0.83 -11.96
C ASN A 80 21.23 0.06 -13.21
N GLU A 81 21.48 0.77 -14.30
CA GLU A 81 21.95 0.19 -15.57
C GLU A 81 23.24 -0.65 -15.42
N GLY A 82 24.12 -0.28 -14.49
CA GLY A 82 25.38 -0.99 -14.20
C GLY A 82 25.21 -2.34 -13.48
N ASP A 83 24.06 -2.59 -12.85
CA ASP A 83 23.74 -3.82 -12.09
C ASP A 83 22.95 -4.84 -12.93
N MET A 84 22.56 -4.43 -14.14
CA MET A 84 21.74 -5.22 -15.06
C MET A 84 22.42 -6.49 -15.60
N THR A 85 23.76 -6.53 -15.61
CA THR A 85 24.53 -7.69 -16.10
C THR A 85 24.63 -8.81 -15.05
N GLY A 86 24.57 -8.50 -13.76
CA GLY A 86 24.56 -9.48 -12.66
C GLY A 86 23.17 -10.09 -12.44
N LYS A 87 22.11 -9.28 -12.46
CA LYS A 87 20.73 -9.74 -12.20
C LYS A 87 20.13 -10.59 -13.32
N ARG A 88 20.53 -10.38 -14.58
CA ARG A 88 20.13 -11.24 -15.72
C ARG A 88 20.80 -12.62 -15.72
N ALA A 89 21.88 -12.81 -14.96
CA ALA A 89 22.58 -14.09 -14.88
C ALA A 89 21.89 -15.09 -13.94
N ALA A 90 21.07 -14.61 -12.99
CA ALA A 90 20.34 -15.46 -12.06
C ALA A 90 18.94 -15.78 -12.58
N ARG A 91 18.70 -17.03 -12.99
CA ARG A 91 17.36 -17.56 -13.26
C ARG A 91 16.57 -17.62 -11.95
N SER A 92 15.87 -16.54 -11.62
CA SER A 92 14.99 -16.44 -10.45
C SER A 92 13.54 -16.28 -10.90
N CYS A 93 12.61 -16.81 -10.09
CA CYS A 93 11.18 -16.64 -10.30
C CYS A 93 10.72 -15.31 -9.68
N LYS A 94 9.65 -14.73 -10.23
CA LYS A 94 8.90 -13.67 -9.55
C LYS A 94 8.20 -14.26 -8.32
N VAL A 95 8.05 -13.43 -7.28
CA VAL A 95 7.33 -13.79 -6.04
C VAL A 95 5.83 -13.66 -6.23
N PHE A 96 5.06 -14.48 -5.53
CA PHE A 96 3.60 -14.49 -5.50
C PHE A 96 3.06 -14.32 -4.07
N PRO A 97 1.79 -13.90 -3.90
CA PRO A 97 1.16 -13.88 -2.58
C PRO A 97 1.28 -15.24 -1.89
N GLY A 98 1.80 -15.23 -0.66
CA GLY A 98 2.06 -16.44 0.14
C GLY A 98 3.51 -16.92 0.13
N ASP A 99 4.34 -16.46 -0.80
CA ASP A 99 5.78 -16.73 -0.76
C ASP A 99 6.44 -16.02 0.43
N SER A 100 7.50 -16.62 0.98
CA SER A 100 8.23 -16.01 2.11
C SER A 100 8.90 -14.67 1.76
N ALA A 101 9.15 -14.43 0.47
CA ALA A 101 9.71 -13.18 -0.05
C ALA A 101 8.62 -12.19 -0.53
N TRP A 102 7.33 -12.50 -0.33
CA TRP A 102 6.24 -11.57 -0.60
C TRP A 102 6.33 -10.36 0.35
N PRO A 103 6.15 -9.11 -0.12
CA PRO A 103 6.22 -7.95 0.76
C PRO A 103 5.20 -8.02 1.89
N SER A 104 5.62 -7.57 3.08
CA SER A 104 4.76 -7.53 4.26
C SER A 104 3.63 -6.51 4.11
N SER A 105 2.57 -6.60 4.93
CA SER A 105 1.50 -5.60 4.95
C SER A 105 2.02 -4.19 5.21
N THR A 106 3.02 -4.04 6.10
CA THR A 106 3.64 -2.74 6.38
C THR A 106 4.36 -2.19 5.14
N THR A 107 5.02 -3.04 4.36
CA THR A 107 5.67 -2.66 3.10
C THR A 107 4.66 -2.19 2.08
N TRP A 108 3.51 -2.87 1.96
CA TRP A 108 2.41 -2.44 1.08
C TRP A 108 1.77 -1.12 1.53
N SER A 109 1.57 -0.91 2.84
CA SER A 109 1.05 0.35 3.38
C SER A 109 2.01 1.53 3.14
N LEU A 110 3.31 1.29 3.25
CA LEU A 110 4.31 2.29 2.88
C LEU A 110 4.26 2.60 1.37
N PHE A 111 4.11 1.59 0.52
CA PHE A 111 3.97 1.81 -0.91
C PHE A 111 2.73 2.62 -1.27
N ASP A 112 1.60 2.34 -0.61
CA ASP A 112 0.38 3.13 -0.76
C ASP A 112 0.62 4.60 -0.37
N LEU A 113 1.29 4.84 0.76
CA LEU A 113 1.66 6.20 1.17
C LEU A 113 2.57 6.89 0.15
N LEU A 114 3.60 6.19 -0.35
CA LEU A 114 4.56 6.70 -1.36
C LEU A 114 3.93 6.96 -2.73
N THR A 115 2.76 6.38 -3.00
CA THR A 115 2.04 6.60 -4.26
C THR A 115 0.89 7.59 -4.07
N GLY A 116 0.77 8.24 -2.91
CA GLY A 116 -0.28 9.20 -2.63
C GLY A 116 -1.66 8.53 -2.45
N SER A 117 -1.68 7.34 -1.83
CA SER A 117 -2.86 6.50 -1.66
C SER A 117 -3.48 6.00 -2.98
N ALA A 118 -2.63 5.69 -3.96
CA ALA A 118 -3.04 5.19 -5.27
C ALA A 118 -3.00 3.66 -5.37
N LEU A 119 -2.57 2.93 -4.33
CA LEU A 119 -2.50 1.48 -4.38
C LEU A 119 -3.90 0.89 -4.21
N VAL A 120 -4.34 0.12 -5.21
CA VAL A 120 -5.63 -0.56 -5.19
C VAL A 120 -5.41 -2.05 -4.92
N ASP A 121 -6.03 -2.57 -3.86
CA ASP A 121 -6.14 -4.02 -3.67
C ASP A 121 -7.18 -4.57 -4.65
N GLY A 122 -6.72 -5.44 -5.55
CA GLY A 122 -7.47 -5.90 -6.70
C GLY A 122 -8.62 -6.84 -6.33
N ILE A 123 -9.79 -6.29 -6.04
CA ILE A 123 -11.03 -7.04 -5.91
C ILE A 123 -11.62 -7.25 -7.31
N PRO A 124 -11.84 -8.50 -7.76
CA PRO A 124 -12.46 -8.74 -9.06
C PRO A 124 -13.83 -8.06 -9.17
N SER A 125 -14.11 -7.38 -10.29
CA SER A 125 -15.40 -6.69 -10.49
C SER A 125 -16.61 -7.64 -10.39
N ALA A 126 -16.41 -8.94 -10.67
CA ALA A 126 -17.43 -9.98 -10.56
C ALA A 126 -17.60 -10.54 -9.14
N ALA A 127 -16.81 -10.12 -8.14
CA ALA A 127 -16.89 -10.61 -6.76
C ALA A 127 -18.31 -10.51 -6.17
N VAL A 128 -19.06 -9.46 -6.57
CA VAL A 128 -20.46 -9.24 -6.18
C VAL A 128 -21.41 -10.39 -6.57
N CYS A 129 -21.04 -11.24 -7.53
CA CYS A 129 -21.86 -12.37 -7.98
C CYS A 129 -21.66 -13.66 -7.16
N TYR A 130 -20.68 -13.71 -6.25
CA TYR A 130 -20.27 -14.93 -5.57
C TYR A 130 -20.52 -14.82 -4.07
N LYS A 131 -21.33 -15.72 -3.50
CA LYS A 131 -21.82 -15.65 -2.10
C LYS A 131 -20.74 -15.86 -1.04
N ASP A 132 -19.62 -16.46 -1.41
CA ASP A 132 -18.44 -16.68 -0.59
C ASP A 132 -17.54 -15.43 -0.52
N TRP A 133 -17.82 -14.40 -1.32
CA TRP A 133 -17.11 -13.13 -1.28
C TRP A 133 -17.81 -12.11 -0.37
N PRO A 134 -17.05 -11.32 0.41
CA PRO A 134 -17.62 -10.24 1.23
C PRO A 134 -18.45 -9.21 0.46
N GLN A 135 -18.18 -9.06 -0.83
CA GLN A 135 -18.78 -8.07 -1.72
C GLN A 135 -20.11 -8.55 -2.34
N TYR A 136 -20.58 -9.75 -2.03
CA TYR A 136 -21.80 -10.31 -2.62
C TYR A 136 -22.98 -9.33 -2.59
N ASP A 137 -23.53 -9.05 -3.77
CA ASP A 137 -24.71 -8.22 -3.99
C ASP A 137 -25.40 -8.69 -5.28
N GLU A 138 -26.57 -9.31 -5.12
CA GLU A 138 -27.34 -9.87 -6.22
C GLU A 138 -27.82 -8.81 -7.22
N ALA A 139 -28.20 -7.62 -6.74
CA ALA A 139 -28.64 -6.54 -7.61
C ALA A 139 -27.46 -5.98 -8.41
N LYS A 140 -26.30 -5.82 -7.77
CA LYS A 140 -25.08 -5.39 -8.45
C LYS A 140 -24.61 -6.44 -9.45
N CYS A 141 -24.71 -7.72 -9.10
CA CYS A 141 -24.40 -8.82 -10.02
C CYS A 141 -25.23 -8.75 -11.31
N ALA A 142 -26.55 -8.51 -11.19
CA ALA A 142 -27.42 -8.34 -12.35
C ALA A 142 -27.00 -7.13 -13.21
N GLU A 143 -26.64 -6.00 -12.57
CA GLU A 143 -26.17 -4.80 -13.27
C GLU A 143 -24.89 -5.05 -14.08
N ILE A 144 -23.87 -5.64 -13.44
CA ILE A 144 -22.58 -5.88 -14.10
C ILE A 144 -22.71 -6.93 -15.20
N THR A 145 -23.56 -7.94 -15.00
CA THR A 145 -23.81 -8.99 -15.99
C THR A 145 -24.41 -8.40 -17.26
N ALA A 146 -25.36 -7.47 -17.13
CA ALA A 146 -25.96 -6.79 -18.27
C ALA A 146 -24.96 -5.91 -19.05
N LYS A 147 -23.92 -5.39 -18.37
CA LYS A 147 -22.88 -4.52 -18.97
C LYS A 147 -21.60 -5.26 -19.32
N TRP A 148 -21.47 -6.54 -19.00
CA TRP A 148 -20.19 -7.28 -19.02
C TRP A 148 -19.49 -7.21 -20.38
N ALA A 149 -20.24 -7.37 -21.46
CA ALA A 149 -19.70 -7.34 -22.83
C ALA A 149 -19.50 -5.92 -23.39
N SER A 150 -19.80 -4.86 -22.62
CA SER A 150 -19.63 -3.48 -23.08
C SER A 150 -18.18 -3.02 -22.89
N PRO A 151 -17.55 -2.41 -23.91
CA PRO A 151 -16.16 -1.94 -23.80
C PRO A 151 -15.95 -0.89 -22.70
N SER A 152 -16.97 -0.10 -22.36
CA SER A 152 -16.89 0.90 -21.30
C SER A 152 -16.84 0.30 -19.88
N TYR A 153 -17.11 -0.99 -19.75
CA TYR A 153 -17.10 -1.70 -18.46
C TYR A 153 -15.86 -2.58 -18.27
N GLN A 154 -15.10 -2.85 -19.34
CA GLN A 154 -13.82 -3.58 -19.33
C GLN A 154 -12.66 -2.61 -19.16
#